data_AF-A0A3C0FRM2-F1
#
_entry.id   AF-A0A3C0FRM2-F1
#
_cell.length_a   1.000
_cell.length_b   1.000
_cell.length_c   1.000
_cell.angle_alpha   90.00
_cell.angle_beta   90.00
_cell.angle_gamma   90.00
#
_symmetry.space_group_name_H-M   'P 1'
#
loop_
_entity.id
_entity.type
_entity.pdbx_description
1 polymer ?
#
loop_
_entity_poly.entity_id
_entity_poly.type
_entity_poly.pdbx_seq_one_letter_code
_entity_poly.pdbx_strand_id
1 'polypeptide(L)' 'GIPVLTVQDVLGPQRITRIPLSPPEVAGSLNLRGRIVTAIDVRKRLGLRDREDDEPGMSIVVDEGGELYSL' A
#
# COMPACT_ATOMS: atom_id res chain seq x y z
N GLY A 1 -9.46 4.29 -11.23
CA GLY A 1 -8.15 4.88 -11.61
C GLY A 1 -7.79 5.93 -10.58
N ILE A 2 -6.50 6.21 -10.40
CA ILE A 2 -5.99 7.22 -9.47
C ILE A 2 -5.51 8.45 -10.28
N PRO A 3 -5.87 9.69 -9.92
CA PRO A 3 -5.34 10.88 -10.58
C PRO A 3 -3.81 10.92 -10.50
N VAL A 4 -3.12 11.11 -11.62
CA VAL A 4 -1.64 11.08 -11.63
C VAL A 4 -1.01 12.14 -10.73
N LEU A 5 -1.70 13.26 -10.52
CA LEU A 5 -1.22 14.36 -9.67
C LEU A 5 -1.18 14.01 -8.18
N THR A 6 -1.90 12.98 -7.74
CA THR A 6 -1.86 12.51 -6.34
C THR A 6 -0.84 11.41 -6.13
N VAL A 7 -0.25 10.87 -7.20
CA VAL A 7 0.76 9.81 -7.16
C VAL A 7 2.13 10.43 -6.91
N GLN A 8 2.81 9.97 -5.86
CA GLN A 8 4.15 10.42 -5.48
C GLN A 8 5.25 9.49 -6.01
N ASP A 9 4.99 8.18 -6.03
CA ASP A 9 5.96 7.18 -6.47
C ASP A 9 5.24 5.89 -6.91
N VAL A 10 5.93 5.10 -7.72
CA VAL A 10 5.49 3.77 -8.15
C VAL A 10 6.61 2.80 -7.86
N LEU A 11 6.37 1.91 -6.89
CA LEU A 11 7.39 1.05 -6.31
C LEU A 11 7.11 -0.42 -6.65
N GLY A 12 8.17 -1.19 -6.83
CA GLY A 12 8.08 -2.65 -6.80
C GLY A 12 7.74 -3.18 -5.40
N PRO A 13 7.74 -4.51 -5.19
CA PRO A 13 7.38 -5.12 -3.91
C PRO A 13 8.23 -4.55 -2.76
N GLN A 14 7.57 -4.09 -1.70
CA GLN A 14 8.24 -3.56 -0.50
C GLN A 14 8.04 -4.50 0.69
N ARG A 15 8.97 -4.47 1.63
CA ARG A 15 8.81 -5.19 2.90
C ARG A 15 7.80 -4.46 3.78
N ILE A 16 6.67 -5.11 4.04
CA ILE A 16 5.60 -4.58 4.90
C ILE A 16 5.76 -5.15 6.32
N THR A 17 5.69 -4.27 7.31
CA THR A 17 5.64 -4.62 8.73
C THR A 17 4.20 -4.66 9.18
N ARG A 18 3.73 -5.82 9.66
CA ARG A 18 2.34 -5.99 10.10
C ARG A 18 2.01 -5.05 11.26
N ILE A 19 0.87 -4.38 11.17
CA ILE A 19 0.29 -3.60 12.28
C ILE A 19 -0.68 -4.49 13.06
N PRO A 20 -0.46 -4.74 14.36
CA PRO A 20 -1.38 -5.54 15.17
C PRO A 20 -2.79 -4.93 15.25
N LEU A 21 -3.81 -5.79 15.32
CA LEU A 21 -5.23 -5.40 15.46
C LEU A 21 -5.76 -4.48 14.34
N SER A 22 -5.05 -4.39 13.22
CA SER A 22 -5.49 -3.62 12.07
C SER A 22 -6.60 -4.33 11.29
N PRO A 23 -7.46 -3.57 10.57
CA PRO A 23 -8.41 -4.14 9.63
C PRO A 23 -7.73 -5.01 8.57
N PRO A 24 -8.41 -6.03 8.01
CA PRO A 24 -7.81 -6.98 7.05
C PRO A 24 -7.29 -6.32 5.76
N GLU A 25 -7.84 -5.19 5.36
CA GLU A 25 -7.35 -4.39 4.23
C GLU A 25 -6.04 -3.64 4.53
N VAL A 26 -5.63 -3.52 5.79
CA VAL A 26 -4.35 -2.91 6.16
C VAL A 26 -3.29 -4.00 6.09
N ALA A 27 -2.48 -3.97 5.04
CA ALA A 27 -1.34 -4.88 4.90
C ALA A 27 -0.30 -4.64 6.01
N GLY A 28 -0.14 -3.38 6.43
CA GLY A 28 0.73 -2.99 7.53
C GLY A 28 1.31 -1.60 7.34
N SER A 29 2.57 -1.41 7.73
CA SER A 29 3.35 -0.20 7.48
C SER A 29 4.65 -0.51 6.75
N LEU A 30 5.19 0.47 6.04
CA LEU A 30 6.51 0.41 5.44
C LEU A 30 7.25 1.73 5.68
N ASN A 31 8.59 1.67 5.66
CA ASN A 31 9.41 2.86 5.73
C ASN A 31 9.73 3.35 4.31
N LEU A 32 9.25 4.54 3.96
CA LEU A 32 9.56 5.20 2.70
C LEU A 32 10.42 6.43 2.99
N ARG A 33 11.73 6.31 2.73
CA ARG A 33 12.71 7.40 2.88
C ARG A 33 12.64 8.06 4.27
N GLY A 34 12.49 7.26 5.33
CA GLY A 34 12.40 7.75 6.72
C GLY A 34 10.99 8.10 7.18
N ARG A 35 9.98 8.09 6.31
CA ARG A 35 8.57 8.28 6.67
C ARG A 35 7.87 6.93 6.83
N ILE A 36 7.09 6.76 7.89
CA ILE A 36 6.23 5.58 8.04
C ILE A 36 4.98 5.80 7.20
N VAL A 37 4.71 4.86 6.30
CA VAL A 37 3.59 4.89 5.35
C VAL A 37 2.69 3.70 5.64
N THR A 38 1.39 3.92 5.67
CA THR A 38 0.41 2.83 5.83
C THR A 38 0.20 2.14 4.49
N ALA A 39 0.38 0.81 4.47
CA ALA A 39 0.17 -0.03 3.31
C ALA A 39 -1.24 -0.63 3.37
N ILE A 40 -2.02 -0.43 2.31
CA ILE A 40 -3.38 -0.91 2.14
C ILE A 40 -3.37 -1.94 1.02
N ASP A 41 -3.88 -3.13 1.29
CA ASP A 41 -4.16 -4.13 0.27
C ASP A 41 -5.48 -3.77 -0.44
N VAL A 42 -5.36 -3.14 -1.60
CA VAL A 42 -6.52 -2.71 -2.39
C VAL A 42 -7.36 -3.90 -2.87
N ARG A 43 -6.76 -5.09 -3.08
CA ARG A 43 -7.55 -6.28 -3.45
C ARG A 43 -8.50 -6.65 -2.34
N LYS A 44 -8.01 -6.74 -1.10
CA LYS A 44 -8.85 -7.01 0.07
C LYS A 44 -9.87 -5.92 0.29
N ARG A 45 -9.48 -4.65 0.13
CA ARG A 45 -10.40 -3.51 0.25
C ARG A 45 -11.55 -3.56 -0.77
N LEU A 46 -11.31 -4.09 -1.96
CA LEU A 46 -12.29 -4.25 -3.03
C LEU A 46 -12.99 -5.63 -3.04
N GLY A 47 -12.69 -6.52 -2.08
CA GLY A 47 -13.25 -7.87 -2.03
C GLY A 47 -12.77 -8.79 -3.16
N LEU A 48 -11.63 -8.47 -3.77
CA LEU A 48 -10.99 -9.32 -4.77
C LEU A 48 -10.27 -10.48 -4.08
N ARG A 49 -10.06 -11.57 -4.83
CA ARG A 49 -9.29 -12.72 -4.33
C ARG A 49 -7.87 -12.29 -3.97
N ASP A 50 -7.27 -12.99 -3.02
CA ASP A 50 -5.84 -12.84 -2.75
C ASP A 50 -5.04 -13.22 -3.99
N ARG A 51 -3.84 -12.66 -4.07
CA ARG A 51 -2.92 -12.95 -5.17
C ARG A 51 -2.13 -14.21 -4.86
N GLU A 52 -1.74 -14.94 -5.89
CA GLU A 52 -0.80 -16.05 -5.77
C GLU A 52 0.58 -15.50 -5.34
N ASP A 53 1.30 -16.26 -4.50
CA ASP A 53 2.52 -15.82 -3.82
C ASP A 53 3.65 -15.42 -4.80
N ASP A 54 3.69 -16.01 -6.00
CA ASP A 54 4.75 -15.83 -6.99
C ASP A 54 4.62 -14.59 -7.89
N GLU A 55 3.55 -13.81 -7.78
CA GLU A 55 3.15 -12.92 -8.88
C GLU A 55 3.57 -11.45 -8.66
N PRO A 56 4.81 -10.97 -8.85
CA PRO A 56 5.34 -9.70 -8.29
C PRO A 56 4.38 -8.50 -8.20
N GLY A 57 4.31 -7.88 -7.02
CA GLY A 57 3.38 -6.77 -6.73
C GLY A 57 3.95 -5.40 -7.07
N MET A 58 3.04 -4.46 -7.30
CA MET A 58 3.38 -3.04 -7.43
C MET A 58 2.64 -2.30 -6.33
N SER A 59 3.28 -1.29 -5.75
CA SER A 59 2.59 -0.35 -4.88
C SER A 59 2.63 1.05 -5.45
N ILE A 60 1.50 1.74 -5.32
CA ILE A 60 1.36 3.14 -5.70
C ILE A 60 1.36 3.97 -4.42
N VAL A 61 2.30 4.89 -4.31
CA VAL A 61 2.34 5.84 -3.19
C VAL A 61 1.50 7.05 -3.54
N VAL A 62 0.51 7.36 -2.72
CA VAL A 62 -0.34 8.55 -2.89
C VAL A 62 -0.25 9.46 -1.68
N ASP A 63 -0.40 10.76 -1.92
CA ASP A 63 -0.62 11.75 -0.88
C ASP A 63 -2.11 12.08 -0.82
N GLU A 64 -2.71 11.86 0.35
CA GLU A 64 -4.10 12.22 0.63
C GLU A 64 -4.12 13.14 1.85
N GLY A 65 -4.33 14.43 1.63
CA GLY A 65 -4.38 15.42 2.71
C GLY A 65 -3.07 15.60 3.48
N GLY A 66 -1.91 15.34 2.85
CA GLY A 66 -0.58 15.43 3.46
C GLY A 66 -0.08 14.13 4.12
N GLU A 67 -0.95 13.12 4.19
CA GLU A 67 -0.63 11.78 4.67
C GLU A 67 -0.28 10.87 3.50
N LEU A 68 0.80 10.10 3.63
CA LEU A 68 1.21 9.14 2.60
C LEU A 68 0.57 7.78 2.84
N TYR A 69 0.05 7.20 1.77
CA TYR A 69 -0.45 5.83 1.72
C TYR A 69 0.22 5.04 0.61
N SER A 70 0.43 3.76 0.84
CA SER A 70 0.90 2.77 -0.13
C SER A 70 -0.28 1.87 -0.45
N LEU A 71 -0.70 1.87 -1.70
CA LEU A 71 -1.84 1.12 -2.22
C LEU A 71 -1.39 -0.11 -3.02
#